data_AF-A0A820QHB0-F1
#
_entry.id   AF-A0A820QHB0-F1
#
_cell.length_a   1.000
_cell.length_b   1.000
_cell.length_c   1.000
_cell.angle_alpha   90.00
_cell.angle_beta   90.00
_cell.angle_gamma   90.00
#
_symmetry.space_group_name_H-M   'P 1'
#
loop_
_entity.id
_entity.type
_entity.pdbx_description
1 polymer ?
#
loop_
_entity_poly.entity_id
_entity_poly.type
_entity_poly.pdbx_seq_one_letter_code
_entity_poly.pdbx_strand_id
1 'polypeptide(L)'
;MLPDITATNIPIRSILGAEAKSVDDSPQYWDPRLNFSSGWKDIGFAIAFWINVIVIILLIERLIGYLNEWAFIYAALTGQGFFQASQSFVELFRKNGWTAIINDSLIRFTLMFNNIGIGLISAAFGGLMKFLLIEDSSQRIQAATAISCSGFIIGIFISTIVTTILTSCVRTIFVCFSLNLAALGVTCPDHLQTLTKAWREFHPLKFADSGYRDQLVEQVA
;
A
#
# COMPACT_ATOMS: atom_id res chain seq x y z
N MET A 1 -56.05 55.29 69.72
CA MET A 1 -55.03 55.37 68.66
C MET A 1 -54.50 53.97 68.42
N LEU A 2 -54.88 53.34 67.31
CA LEU A 2 -54.24 52.11 66.79
C LEU A 2 -52.91 52.50 66.11
N PRO A 3 -51.87 51.67 66.19
CA PRO A 3 -51.57 50.69 65.13
C PRO A 3 -51.27 49.30 65.72
N ASP A 4 -51.96 48.23 65.33
CA ASP A 4 -51.92 47.43 64.09
C ASP A 4 -50.73 46.46 63.95
N ILE A 5 -50.84 45.39 64.75
CA ILE A 5 -50.58 43.95 64.60
C ILE A 5 -49.53 43.38 63.60
N THR A 6 -48.89 42.32 64.11
CA THR A 6 -48.44 41.09 63.42
C THR A 6 -47.18 41.10 62.55
N ALA A 7 -46.04 40.70 63.14
CA ALA A 7 -44.98 39.97 62.43
C ALA A 7 -44.04 39.22 63.40
N THR A 8 -44.52 38.15 64.04
CA THR A 8 -43.63 37.13 64.63
C THR A 8 -44.35 35.77 64.63
N ASN A 9 -44.77 35.33 63.44
CA ASN A 9 -45.32 34.00 63.22
C ASN A 9 -44.25 33.13 62.57
N ILE A 10 -43.68 32.23 63.37
CA ILE A 10 -42.80 31.15 62.94
C ILE A 10 -43.62 30.22 62.04
N PRO A 11 -43.34 30.08 60.73
CA PRO A 11 -44.08 29.15 59.91
C PRO A 11 -43.48 27.74 60.06
N ILE A 12 -44.21 26.87 60.78
CA ILE A 12 -43.99 25.41 60.92
C ILE A 12 -44.04 24.67 59.54
N ARG A 13 -44.19 25.41 58.42
CA ARG A 13 -44.12 24.91 57.04
C ARG A 13 -42.70 24.59 56.55
N SER A 14 -41.65 25.08 57.20
CA SER A 14 -40.27 24.80 56.77
C SER A 14 -39.81 23.37 57.09
N ILE A 15 -40.44 22.70 58.07
CA ILE A 15 -40.07 21.33 58.48
C ILE A 15 -40.83 20.27 57.67
N LEU A 16 -42.00 20.59 57.11
CA LEU A 16 -42.82 19.64 56.35
C LEU A 16 -42.63 19.73 54.82
N GLY A 17 -41.84 20.69 54.32
CA GLY A 17 -41.60 20.87 52.88
C GLY A 17 -40.28 20.31 52.35
N ALA A 18 -39.42 19.75 53.21
CA ALA A 18 -38.04 19.44 52.85
C ALA A 18 -37.80 18.02 52.31
N GLU A 19 -38.74 17.08 52.40
CA GLU A 19 -38.49 15.68 52.02
C GLU A 19 -39.65 15.01 51.29
N ALA A 20 -39.88 15.48 50.07
CA ALA A 20 -40.52 14.66 49.03
C ALA A 20 -39.82 14.89 47.69
N LYS A 21 -38.49 14.76 47.66
CA LYS A 21 -37.80 14.44 46.42
C LYS A 21 -38.00 12.94 46.24
N SER A 22 -38.87 12.54 45.31
CA SER A 22 -38.98 11.14 44.88
C SER A 22 -37.58 10.68 44.47
N VAL A 23 -36.94 9.90 45.34
CA VAL A 23 -35.71 9.20 45.02
C VAL A 23 -36.15 8.07 44.09
N ASP A 24 -36.10 8.36 42.80
CA ASP A 24 -36.20 7.36 41.74
C ASP A 24 -34.89 6.55 41.76
N ASP A 25 -34.83 5.56 42.67
CA ASP A 25 -33.74 4.57 42.78
C ASP A 25 -33.86 3.50 41.68
N SER A 26 -34.24 3.88 40.45
CA SER A 26 -34.04 3.00 39.31
C SER A 26 -32.54 2.98 39.00
N PRO A 27 -31.87 1.81 39.02
CA PRO A 27 -30.46 1.74 38.67
C PRO A 27 -30.31 2.31 37.26
N GLN A 28 -29.43 3.31 37.10
CA GLN A 28 -29.09 3.87 35.80
C GLN A 28 -28.51 2.73 34.95
N TYR A 29 -29.38 2.08 34.19
CA TYR A 29 -28.99 1.02 33.27
C TYR A 29 -28.14 1.71 32.21
N TRP A 30 -26.83 1.44 32.23
CA TRP A 30 -25.95 1.83 31.16
C TRP A 30 -26.48 1.14 29.91
N ASP A 31 -27.26 1.84 29.11
CA ASP A 31 -27.67 1.36 27.81
C ASP A 31 -26.38 1.04 27.04
N PRO A 32 -26.04 -0.23 26.77
CA PRO A 32 -24.86 -0.57 25.98
C PRO A 32 -25.10 -0.31 24.48
N ARG A 33 -26.15 0.46 24.15
CA ARG A 33 -26.43 0.92 22.81
C ARG A 33 -25.33 1.89 22.47
N LEU A 34 -24.36 1.41 21.68
CA LEU A 34 -23.41 2.24 20.94
C LEU A 34 -24.20 3.39 20.30
N ASN A 35 -24.20 4.56 20.93
CA ASN A 35 -24.96 5.71 20.46
C ASN A 35 -24.20 6.33 19.30
N PHE A 36 -24.30 5.68 18.14
CA PHE A 36 -23.65 6.10 16.91
C PHE A 36 -23.99 7.55 16.57
N SER A 37 -25.23 7.98 16.84
CA SER A 37 -25.71 9.34 16.59
C SER A 37 -24.97 10.41 17.38
N SER A 38 -24.57 10.13 18.64
CA SER A 38 -23.82 11.09 19.46
C SER A 38 -22.38 11.27 18.99
N GLY A 39 -21.73 10.20 18.49
CA GLY A 39 -20.37 10.27 17.98
C GLY A 39 -20.21 11.21 16.78
N TRP A 40 -21.23 11.35 15.91
CA TRP A 40 -21.17 12.29 14.79
C TRP A 40 -21.12 13.77 15.20
N LYS A 41 -21.50 14.10 16.43
CA LYS A 41 -21.48 15.48 16.95
C LYS A 41 -20.07 15.86 17.43
N ASP A 42 -19.25 14.88 17.79
CA ASP A 42 -17.86 15.09 18.17
C ASP A 42 -17.00 15.21 16.92
N ILE A 43 -16.47 16.42 16.66
CA ILE A 43 -15.58 16.72 15.53
C ILE A 43 -14.41 15.72 15.47
N GLY A 44 -13.89 15.28 16.63
CA GLY A 44 -12.82 14.28 16.70
C GLY A 44 -13.21 12.89 16.19
N PHE A 45 -14.40 12.40 16.55
CA PHE A 45 -14.88 11.09 16.07
C PHE A 45 -15.21 11.13 14.58
N ALA A 46 -15.80 12.24 14.10
CA ALA A 46 -16.07 12.43 12.68
C ALA A 46 -14.77 12.42 11.85
N ILE A 47 -13.71 13.09 12.31
CA ILE A 47 -12.40 13.09 11.64
C ILE A 47 -11.78 11.69 11.64
N ALA A 48 -11.76 11.01 12.79
CA ALA A 48 -11.19 9.66 12.89
C ALA A 48 -11.93 8.66 11.98
N PHE A 49 -13.27 8.72 11.94
CA PHE A 49 -14.08 7.90 11.05
C PHE A 49 -13.76 8.18 9.57
N TRP A 50 -13.69 9.47 9.18
CA TRP A 50 -13.33 9.86 7.82
C TRP A 50 -11.94 9.38 7.41
N ILE A 51 -10.94 9.48 8.30
CA ILE A 51 -9.58 8.98 8.03
C ILE A 51 -9.62 7.47 7.80
N ASN A 52 -10.30 6.70 8.66
CA ASN A 52 -10.40 5.25 8.51
C ASN A 52 -11.08 4.85 7.20
N VAL A 53 -12.16 5.55 6.83
CA VAL A 53 -12.86 5.32 5.55
C VAL A 53 -11.93 5.60 4.36
N ILE A 54 -11.21 6.72 4.37
CA ILE A 54 -10.26 7.07 3.31
C ILE A 54 -9.16 6.00 3.19
N VAL A 55 -8.61 5.54 4.31
CA VAL A 55 -7.57 4.49 4.31
C VAL A 55 -8.09 3.19 3.69
N ILE A 56 -9.31 2.78 4.04
CA ILE A 56 -9.93 1.57 3.47
C ILE A 56 -10.14 1.73 1.97
N ILE A 57 -10.63 2.88 1.52
CA ILE A 57 -10.83 3.16 0.09
C ILE A 57 -9.49 3.11 -0.66
N LEU A 58 -8.43 3.72 -0.12
CA LEU A 58 -7.09 3.69 -0.72
C LEU A 58 -6.49 2.28 -0.79
N LEU A 59 -6.77 1.44 0.21
CA LEU A 59 -6.34 0.03 0.20
C LEU A 59 -7.06 -0.75 -0.91
N ILE A 60 -8.37 -0.56 -1.02
CA ILE A 60 -9.19 -1.23 -2.04
C ILE A 60 -8.79 -0.76 -3.44
N GLU A 61 -8.56 0.53 -3.64
CA GLU A 61 -8.10 1.10 -4.91
C GLU A 61 -6.77 0.47 -5.35
N ARG A 62 -5.80 0.36 -4.43
CA ARG A 62 -4.51 -0.29 -4.71
C ARG A 62 -4.68 -1.77 -5.04
N LEU A 63 -5.56 -2.46 -4.32
CA LEU A 63 -5.82 -3.89 -4.56
C LEU A 63 -6.49 -4.12 -5.91
N ILE A 64 -7.50 -3.32 -6.26
CA ILE A 64 -8.20 -3.40 -7.55
C ILE A 64 -7.24 -3.05 -8.68
N GLY A 65 -6.45 -1.97 -8.53
CA GLY A 65 -5.44 -1.58 -9.51
C GLY A 65 -4.43 -2.69 -9.76
N TYR A 66 -3.96 -3.35 -8.69
CA TYR A 66 -3.11 -4.52 -8.78
C TYR A 66 -3.79 -5.65 -9.55
N LEU A 67 -4.96 -6.13 -9.10
CA LEU A 67 -5.66 -7.23 -9.77
C LEU A 67 -5.99 -6.94 -11.23
N ASN A 68 -6.33 -5.69 -11.56
CA ASN A 68 -6.61 -5.26 -12.92
C ASN A 68 -5.38 -5.36 -13.83
N GLU A 69 -4.22 -4.89 -13.36
CA GLU A 69 -2.99 -4.95 -14.15
C GLU A 69 -2.57 -6.40 -14.42
N TRP A 70 -2.63 -7.26 -13.40
CA TRP A 70 -2.30 -8.68 -13.57
C TRP A 70 -3.30 -9.43 -14.46
N ALA A 71 -4.60 -9.12 -14.32
CA ALA A 71 -5.63 -9.70 -15.18
C ALA A 71 -5.47 -9.25 -16.64
N PHE A 72 -5.09 -7.99 -16.88
CA PHE A 72 -4.82 -7.48 -18.22
C PHE A 72 -3.63 -8.18 -18.88
N ILE A 73 -2.52 -8.35 -18.15
CA ILE A 73 -1.35 -9.11 -18.63
C ILE A 73 -1.73 -10.56 -18.93
N TYR A 74 -2.50 -11.20 -18.05
CA TYR A 74 -2.96 -12.58 -18.25
C TYR A 74 -3.88 -12.71 -19.48
N ALA A 75 -4.81 -11.77 -19.66
CA ALA A 75 -5.70 -11.72 -20.82
C ALA A 75 -4.92 -11.53 -22.12
N ALA A 76 -3.89 -10.67 -22.12
CA ALA A 76 -3.03 -10.44 -23.28
C ALA A 76 -2.24 -11.70 -23.70
N LEU A 77 -1.82 -12.53 -22.74
CA LEU A 77 -1.05 -13.75 -23.01
C LEU A 77 -1.92 -14.95 -23.42
N THR A 78 -3.13 -15.05 -22.86
CA THR A 78 -4.01 -16.21 -23.08
C THR A 78 -5.10 -15.97 -24.12
N GLY A 79 -5.36 -14.70 -24.48
CA GLY A 79 -6.46 -14.31 -25.37
C GLY A 79 -7.86 -14.47 -24.75
N GLN A 80 -7.96 -14.77 -23.45
CA GLN A 80 -9.23 -14.93 -22.75
C GLN A 80 -9.86 -13.58 -22.41
N GLY A 81 -11.20 -13.55 -22.26
CA GLY A 81 -11.90 -12.36 -21.80
C GLY A 81 -11.43 -11.93 -20.40
N PHE A 82 -11.40 -10.62 -20.13
CA PHE A 82 -10.84 -10.04 -18.90
C PHE A 82 -11.38 -10.68 -17.60
N PHE A 83 -12.68 -10.97 -17.55
CA PHE A 83 -13.30 -11.58 -16.37
C PHE A 83 -12.89 -13.04 -16.16
N GLN A 84 -12.69 -13.80 -17.24
CA GLN A 84 -12.22 -15.18 -17.17
C GLN A 84 -10.72 -15.25 -16.85
N ALA A 85 -9.96 -14.32 -17.41
CA ALA A 85 -8.53 -14.13 -17.14
C ALA A 85 -8.27 -13.82 -15.66
N SER A 86 -9.05 -12.91 -15.06
CA SER A 86 -8.89 -12.54 -13.66
C SER A 86 -9.20 -13.70 -12.71
N GLN A 87 -10.24 -14.51 -12.98
CA GLN A 87 -10.55 -15.70 -12.19
C GLN A 87 -9.45 -16.76 -12.28
N SER A 88 -8.99 -17.04 -13.51
CA SER A 88 -7.92 -18.02 -13.74
C SER A 88 -6.61 -17.58 -13.10
N PHE A 89 -6.28 -16.28 -13.18
CA PHE A 89 -5.13 -15.69 -12.53
C PHE A 89 -5.20 -15.80 -11.00
N VAL A 90 -6.35 -15.51 -10.38
CA VAL A 90 -6.53 -15.66 -8.93
C VAL A 90 -6.37 -17.12 -8.50
N GLU A 91 -6.89 -18.07 -9.28
CA GLU A 91 -6.68 -19.49 -9.02
C GLU A 91 -5.20 -19.89 -9.13
N LEU A 92 -4.49 -19.36 -10.13
CA LEU A 92 -3.05 -19.54 -10.31
C LEU A 92 -2.26 -18.98 -9.12
N PHE A 93 -2.67 -17.82 -8.61
CA PHE A 93 -2.08 -17.18 -7.42
C PHE A 93 -2.30 -18.01 -6.16
N ARG A 94 -3.48 -18.64 -6.04
CA ARG A 94 -3.78 -19.55 -4.94
C ARG A 94 -2.90 -20.80 -4.98
N LYS A 95 -2.58 -21.30 -6.17
CA LYS A 95 -1.69 -22.46 -6.40
C LYS A 95 -0.21 -22.15 -6.19
N ASN A 96 0.28 -21.03 -6.73
CA ASN A 96 1.69 -20.61 -6.64
C ASN A 96 2.03 -19.85 -5.33
N GLY A 97 0.99 -19.50 -4.56
CA GLY A 97 1.06 -18.90 -3.23
C GLY A 97 1.40 -17.41 -3.21
N TRP A 98 1.37 -16.83 -2.01
CA TRP A 98 1.73 -15.44 -1.71
C TRP A 98 3.18 -15.06 -2.10
N THR A 99 4.00 -16.04 -2.49
CA THR A 99 5.38 -15.85 -2.94
C THR A 99 5.49 -14.79 -4.06
N ALA A 100 4.54 -14.77 -4.99
CA ALA A 100 4.56 -13.81 -6.10
C ALA A 100 4.33 -12.36 -5.65
N ILE A 101 3.44 -12.14 -4.66
CA ILE A 101 3.23 -10.80 -4.05
C ILE A 101 4.46 -10.34 -3.28
N ILE A 102 5.09 -11.25 -2.54
CA ILE A 102 6.30 -10.95 -1.78
C ILE A 102 7.44 -10.58 -2.73
N ASN A 103 7.64 -11.36 -3.80
CA ASN A 103 8.65 -11.08 -4.82
C ASN A 103 8.43 -9.72 -5.50
N ASP A 104 7.20 -9.42 -5.93
CA ASP A 104 6.87 -8.15 -6.58
C ASP A 104 7.03 -6.95 -5.62
N SER A 105 6.80 -7.14 -4.32
CA SER A 105 7.07 -6.11 -3.30
C SER A 105 8.57 -5.91 -3.04
N LEU A 106 9.36 -6.99 -3.04
CA LEU A 106 10.82 -6.94 -2.93
C LEU A 106 11.46 -6.27 -4.15
N ILE A 107 10.96 -6.57 -5.36
CA ILE A 107 11.40 -5.93 -6.60
C ILE A 107 11.11 -4.43 -6.55
N ARG A 108 9.90 -4.03 -6.17
CA ARG A 108 9.56 -2.60 -6.01
C ARG A 108 10.50 -1.89 -5.04
N PHE A 109 10.77 -2.49 -3.89
CA PHE A 109 11.70 -1.91 -2.91
C PHE A 109 13.11 -1.77 -3.50
N THR A 110 13.62 -2.83 -4.12
CA THR A 110 14.94 -2.84 -4.77
C THR A 110 15.05 -1.76 -5.86
N LEU A 111 14.03 -1.62 -6.71
CA LEU A 111 14.00 -0.62 -7.76
C LEU A 111 13.88 0.81 -7.20
N MET A 112 13.23 1.01 -6.04
CA MET A 112 13.23 2.30 -5.35
C MET A 112 14.64 2.68 -4.86
N PHE A 113 15.40 1.77 -4.26
CA PHE A 113 16.80 2.05 -3.91
C PHE A 113 17.65 2.34 -5.14
N ASN A 114 17.42 1.62 -6.24
CA ASN A 114 18.08 1.90 -7.51
C ASN A 114 17.77 3.31 -8.01
N ASN A 115 16.50 3.74 -7.97
CA ASN A 115 16.12 5.09 -8.39
C ASN A 115 16.78 6.17 -7.53
N ILE A 116 16.81 5.98 -6.21
CA ILE A 116 17.52 6.90 -5.30
C ILE A 116 19.01 6.92 -5.60
N GLY A 117 19.63 5.75 -5.82
CA GLY A 117 21.04 5.62 -6.17
C GLY A 117 21.40 6.38 -7.45
N ILE A 118 20.61 6.20 -8.52
CA ILE A 118 20.80 6.91 -9.79
C ILE A 118 20.60 8.41 -9.63
N GLY A 119 19.61 8.84 -8.85
CA GLY A 119 19.42 10.24 -8.47
C GLY A 119 20.64 10.84 -7.79
N LEU A 120 21.18 10.16 -6.77
CA LEU A 120 22.36 10.60 -6.02
C LEU A 120 23.61 10.69 -6.90
N ILE A 121 23.82 9.72 -7.79
CA ILE A 121 24.94 9.74 -8.73
C ILE A 121 24.81 10.94 -9.68
N SER A 122 23.62 11.16 -10.26
CA SER A 122 23.35 12.32 -11.12
C SER A 122 23.59 13.65 -10.40
N ALA A 123 23.15 13.76 -9.14
CA ALA A 123 23.39 14.92 -8.30
C ALA A 123 24.88 15.16 -8.04
N ALA A 124 25.62 14.10 -7.68
CA ALA A 124 27.05 14.15 -7.43
C ALA A 124 27.82 14.60 -8.68
N PHE A 125 27.48 14.07 -9.86
CA PHE A 125 28.10 14.50 -11.12
C PHE A 125 27.77 15.96 -11.46
N GLY A 126 26.53 16.40 -11.28
CA GLY A 126 26.12 17.79 -11.51
C GLY A 126 26.84 18.78 -10.59
N GLY A 127 26.94 18.45 -9.30
CA GLY A 127 27.66 19.24 -8.30
C GLY A 127 29.17 19.27 -8.54
N LEU A 128 29.78 18.12 -8.85
CA LEU A 128 31.22 18.01 -9.10
C LEU A 128 31.64 18.81 -10.34
N MET A 129 30.89 18.70 -11.44
CA MET A 129 31.18 19.47 -12.66
C MET A 129 31.15 20.97 -12.39
N LYS A 130 30.18 21.45 -11.60
CA LYS A 130 30.09 22.88 -11.27
C LYS A 130 31.17 23.35 -10.30
N PHE A 131 31.62 22.48 -9.40
CA PHE A 131 32.72 22.78 -8.48
C PHE A 131 34.07 22.90 -9.20
N LEU A 132 34.31 22.09 -10.24
CA LEU A 132 35.55 22.09 -11.01
C LEU A 132 35.63 23.16 -12.11
N LEU A 133 34.50 23.57 -12.69
CA LEU A 133 34.45 24.47 -13.85
C LEU A 133 34.27 25.96 -13.51
N ILE A 134 33.89 26.32 -12.27
CA ILE A 134 33.59 27.72 -11.89
C ILE A 134 34.54 28.18 -10.78
N GLU A 135 35.40 29.14 -11.11
CA GLU A 135 36.33 29.79 -10.16
C GLU A 135 35.68 30.90 -9.32
N ASP A 136 34.47 31.34 -9.68
CA ASP A 136 33.84 32.50 -9.07
C ASP A 136 33.35 32.22 -7.64
N SER A 137 33.96 32.88 -6.66
CA SER A 137 33.94 32.49 -5.25
C SER A 137 32.65 32.84 -4.51
N SER A 138 31.92 33.88 -4.93
CA SER A 138 30.83 34.46 -4.15
C SER A 138 29.49 33.73 -4.26
N GLN A 139 29.26 32.98 -5.35
CA GLN A 139 28.01 32.24 -5.58
C GLN A 139 28.19 30.74 -5.88
N ARG A 140 29.42 30.22 -5.78
CA ARG A 140 29.76 28.85 -6.19
C ARG A 140 28.90 27.79 -5.51
N ILE A 141 28.70 27.93 -4.19
CA ILE A 141 27.96 26.95 -3.38
C ILE A 141 26.48 26.97 -3.74
N GLN A 142 25.88 28.15 -3.91
CA GLN A 142 24.46 28.28 -4.25
C GLN A 142 24.17 27.74 -5.65
N ALA A 143 25.02 28.07 -6.64
CA ALA A 143 24.88 27.58 -8.01
C ALA A 143 25.13 26.07 -8.12
N ALA A 144 26.13 25.53 -7.43
CA ALA A 144 26.41 24.10 -7.41
C ALA A 144 25.27 23.30 -6.76
N THR A 145 24.69 23.81 -5.66
CA THR A 145 23.56 23.18 -4.99
C THR A 145 22.32 23.17 -5.87
N ALA A 146 22.01 24.30 -6.54
CA ALA A 146 20.85 24.39 -7.44
C ALA A 146 20.94 23.37 -8.60
N ILE A 147 22.13 23.20 -9.17
CA ILE A 147 22.37 22.29 -10.30
C ILE A 147 22.43 20.83 -9.85
N SER A 148 22.97 20.56 -8.67
CA SER A 148 22.90 19.23 -8.05
C SER A 148 21.45 18.83 -7.76
N CYS A 149 20.62 19.74 -7.24
CA CYS A 149 19.21 19.49 -6.97
C CYS A 149 18.40 19.26 -8.26
N SER A 150 18.61 20.06 -9.30
CA SER A 150 17.94 19.83 -10.58
C SER A 150 18.40 18.53 -11.25
N GLY A 151 19.69 18.20 -11.17
CA GLY A 151 20.24 16.92 -11.63
C GLY A 151 19.70 15.70 -10.89
N PHE A 152 19.47 15.82 -9.57
CA PHE A 152 18.82 14.78 -8.76
C PHE A 152 17.39 14.51 -9.24
N ILE A 153 16.61 15.58 -9.41
CA ILE A 153 15.21 15.49 -9.84
C ILE A 153 15.12 14.84 -11.22
N ILE A 154 15.90 15.34 -12.19
CA ILE A 154 15.92 14.80 -13.56
C ILE A 154 16.37 13.33 -13.57
N GLY A 155 17.41 12.99 -12.79
CA GLY A 155 17.90 11.62 -12.66
C GLY A 155 16.85 10.64 -12.13
N ILE A 156 16.12 11.04 -11.08
CA ILE A 156 15.02 10.24 -10.53
C ILE A 156 13.88 10.07 -11.55
N PHE A 157 13.50 11.12 -12.27
CA PHE A 157 12.45 11.03 -13.28
C PHE A 157 12.79 10.01 -14.37
N ILE A 158 14.00 10.09 -14.92
CA ILE A 158 14.46 9.15 -15.95
C ILE A 158 14.50 7.72 -15.41
N SER A 159 15.07 7.53 -14.21
CA SER A 159 15.16 6.20 -13.59
C SER A 159 13.78 5.59 -13.28
N THR A 160 12.80 6.43 -12.91
CA THR A 160 11.44 5.98 -12.59
C THR A 160 10.73 5.41 -13.83
N ILE A 161 10.94 6.01 -15.01
CA ILE A 161 10.39 5.51 -16.27
C ILE A 161 10.93 4.10 -16.54
N VAL A 162 12.25 3.90 -16.44
CA VAL A 162 12.89 2.59 -16.65
C VAL A 162 12.38 1.55 -15.65
N THR A 163 12.32 1.91 -14.37
CA THR A 163 11.80 1.05 -13.29
C THR A 163 10.36 0.62 -13.51
N THR A 164 9.53 1.49 -14.11
CA THR A 164 8.13 1.17 -14.43
C THR A 164 8.05 0.09 -15.51
N ILE A 165 8.88 0.21 -16.55
CA ILE A 165 8.99 -0.79 -17.62
C ILE A 165 9.48 -2.12 -17.05
N LEU A 166 10.54 -2.10 -16.23
CA LEU A 166 11.08 -3.31 -15.59
C LEU A 166 10.04 -4.05 -14.75
N THR A 167 9.23 -3.31 -13.98
CA THR A 167 8.16 -3.91 -13.17
C THR A 167 7.12 -4.62 -14.05
N SER A 168 6.74 -4.02 -15.19
CA SER A 168 5.82 -4.65 -16.16
C SER A 168 6.43 -5.90 -16.81
N CYS A 169 7.71 -5.85 -17.18
CA CYS A 169 8.43 -6.99 -17.75
C CYS A 169 8.48 -8.18 -16.80
N VAL A 170 8.82 -7.96 -15.52
CA VAL A 170 8.93 -9.06 -14.55
C VAL A 170 7.57 -9.73 -14.31
N ARG A 171 6.49 -8.95 -14.24
CA ARG A 171 5.13 -9.51 -14.13
C ARG A 171 4.77 -10.37 -15.33
N THR A 172 5.09 -9.89 -16.53
CA THR A 172 4.82 -10.63 -17.77
C THR A 172 5.60 -11.93 -17.84
N ILE A 173 6.90 -11.90 -17.49
CA ILE A 173 7.76 -13.09 -17.46
C ILE A 173 7.23 -14.09 -16.41
N PHE A 174 6.84 -13.61 -15.23
CA PHE A 174 6.26 -14.46 -14.20
C PHE A 174 4.98 -15.15 -14.67
N VAL A 175 4.07 -14.40 -15.30
CA VAL A 175 2.82 -14.95 -15.83
C VAL A 175 3.11 -15.99 -16.92
N CYS A 176 4.02 -15.68 -17.86
CA CYS A 176 4.44 -16.61 -18.91
C CYS A 176 5.03 -17.91 -18.34
N PHE A 177 5.94 -17.79 -17.37
CA PHE A 177 6.55 -18.90 -16.66
C PHE A 177 5.49 -19.78 -15.96
N SER A 178 4.51 -19.15 -15.33
CA SER A 178 3.45 -19.87 -14.62
C SER A 178 2.42 -20.56 -15.53
N LEU A 179 2.25 -20.08 -16.77
CA LEU A 179 1.28 -20.60 -17.73
C LEU A 179 1.78 -21.82 -18.47
N ASN A 180 2.97 -21.75 -19.08
CA ASN A 180 3.52 -22.89 -19.82
C ASN A 180 5.04 -22.77 -20.05
N LEU A 181 5.82 -23.56 -19.32
CA LEU A 181 7.28 -23.59 -19.44
C LEU A 181 7.76 -24.04 -20.82
N ALA A 182 7.00 -24.94 -21.47
CA ALA A 182 7.34 -25.49 -22.78
C ALA A 182 7.36 -24.41 -23.88
N ALA A 183 6.43 -23.45 -23.85
CA ALA A 183 6.39 -22.35 -24.80
C ALA A 183 7.61 -21.41 -24.63
N LEU A 184 8.07 -21.24 -23.39
CA LEU A 184 9.27 -20.45 -23.07
C LEU A 184 10.55 -21.17 -23.50
N GLY A 185 10.59 -22.51 -23.40
CA GLY A 185 11.72 -23.34 -23.83
C GLY A 185 11.96 -23.30 -25.35
N VAL A 186 10.88 -23.26 -26.13
CA VAL A 186 10.96 -23.16 -27.60
C VAL A 186 11.44 -21.79 -28.06
N THR A 187 11.01 -20.71 -27.37
CA THR A 187 11.32 -19.34 -27.80
C THR A 187 12.66 -18.82 -27.27
N CYS A 188 13.00 -19.12 -26.01
CA CYS A 188 14.21 -18.62 -25.34
C CYS A 188 14.81 -19.70 -24.40
N PRO A 189 15.45 -20.75 -24.95
CA PRO A 189 15.96 -21.87 -24.15
C PRO A 189 17.01 -21.43 -23.11
N ASP A 190 17.91 -20.51 -23.46
CA ASP A 190 18.97 -20.04 -22.55
C ASP A 190 18.44 -19.31 -21.32
N HIS A 191 17.39 -18.51 -21.50
CA HIS A 191 16.75 -17.80 -20.39
C HIS A 191 15.98 -18.76 -19.49
N LEU A 192 15.30 -19.75 -20.08
CA LEU A 192 14.62 -20.79 -19.31
C LEU A 192 15.60 -21.60 -18.46
N GLN A 193 16.77 -21.97 -19.00
CA GLN A 193 17.81 -22.68 -18.24
C GLN A 193 18.29 -21.86 -17.05
N THR A 194 18.52 -20.56 -17.25
CA THR A 194 18.95 -19.65 -16.18
C THR A 194 17.91 -19.53 -15.08
N LEU A 195 16.64 -19.34 -15.44
CA LEU A 195 15.51 -19.27 -14.49
C LEU A 195 15.33 -20.58 -13.72
N THR A 196 15.39 -21.71 -14.42
CA THR A 196 15.23 -23.05 -13.83
C THR A 196 16.38 -23.38 -12.88
N LYS A 197 17.61 -22.99 -13.25
CA LYS A 197 18.80 -23.16 -12.40
C LYS A 197 18.64 -22.37 -11.09
N ALA A 198 18.29 -21.09 -11.19
CA ALA A 198 18.04 -20.25 -10.02
C ALA A 198 16.89 -20.81 -9.17
N TRP A 199 15.80 -21.26 -9.80
CA TRP A 199 14.67 -21.81 -9.06
C TRP A 199 15.02 -23.10 -8.30
N ARG A 200 15.81 -23.98 -8.92
CA ARG A 200 16.32 -25.20 -8.27
C ARG A 200 17.21 -24.88 -7.06
N GLU A 201 17.98 -23.80 -7.14
CA GLU A 201 18.88 -23.35 -6.07
C GLU A 201 18.10 -22.79 -4.87
N PHE A 202 17.10 -21.92 -5.11
CA PHE A 202 16.36 -21.24 -4.03
C PHE A 202 15.15 -22.03 -3.50
N HIS A 203 14.51 -22.88 -4.31
CA HIS A 203 13.30 -23.63 -3.93
C HIS A 203 13.30 -25.09 -4.42
N PRO A 204 14.25 -25.93 -3.99
CA PRO A 204 14.40 -27.30 -4.48
C PRO A 204 13.18 -28.19 -4.24
N LEU A 205 12.51 -28.04 -3.09
CA LEU A 205 11.33 -28.84 -2.73
C LEU A 205 10.10 -28.49 -3.56
N LYS A 206 9.85 -27.19 -3.81
CA LYS A 206 8.75 -26.75 -4.67
C LYS A 206 8.98 -27.11 -6.12
N PHE A 207 10.23 -27.07 -6.58
CA PHE A 207 10.59 -27.49 -7.93
C PHE A 207 10.23 -28.97 -8.16
N ALA A 208 10.57 -29.85 -7.21
CA ALA A 208 10.28 -31.28 -7.31
C ALA A 208 8.78 -31.60 -7.36
N ASP A 209 7.95 -30.84 -6.64
CA ASP A 209 6.51 -31.07 -6.50
C ASP A 209 5.66 -30.38 -7.59
N SER A 210 6.26 -29.44 -8.34
CA SER A 210 5.55 -28.60 -9.30
C SER A 210 5.18 -29.26 -10.64
N GLY A 211 5.58 -30.51 -10.89
CA GLY A 211 5.33 -31.23 -12.15
C GLY A 211 6.12 -30.72 -13.37
N TYR A 212 6.81 -29.58 -13.27
CA TYR A 212 7.61 -29.00 -14.37
C TYR A 212 8.87 -29.80 -14.70
N ARG A 213 9.35 -30.67 -13.79
CA ARG A 213 10.52 -31.52 -14.04
C ARG A 213 10.31 -32.39 -15.28
N ASP A 214 9.11 -32.96 -15.44
CA ASP A 214 8.81 -33.89 -16.53
C ASP A 214 8.66 -33.13 -17.86
N GLN A 215 8.06 -31.93 -17.83
CA GLN A 215 7.99 -31.02 -19.00
C GLN A 215 9.36 -30.53 -19.48
N LEU A 216 10.32 -30.36 -18.56
CA LEU A 216 11.69 -29.93 -18.89
C LEU A 216 12.55 -31.07 -19.46
N VAL A 217 12.31 -32.31 -19.04
CA VAL A 217 13.01 -33.49 -19.59
C VAL A 217 12.57 -33.77 -21.02
N GLU A 218 11.28 -33.59 -21.33
CA GLU A 218 10.72 -33.76 -22.68
C GLU A 218 11.20 -32.71 -23.68
N GLN A 219 11.65 -31.53 -23.23
CA GLN A 219 12.19 -30.46 -24.08
C GLN A 219 13.69 -30.63 -24.42
N VAL A 220 14.42 -31.46 -23.68
CA VAL A 220 15.87 -31.68 -23.83
C VAL A 220 16.20 -33.04 -24.47
N ALA A 221 15.20 -33.93 -24.57
CA ALA A 221 15.28 -35.21 -25.28
C ALA A 221 14.98 -35.04 -26.77
#